data_AF-A0A843I5F7-F1
#
_entry.id   AF-A0A843I5F7-F1
#
_cell.length_a   1.000
_cell.length_b   1.000
_cell.length_c   1.000
_cell.angle_alpha   90.00
_cell.angle_beta   90.00
_cell.angle_gamma   90.00
#
_symmetry.space_group_name_H-M   'P 1'
#
loop_
_entity.id
_entity.type
_entity.pdbx_description
1 polymer ?
#
loop_
_entity_poly.entity_id
_entity_poly.type
_entity_poly.pdbx_seq_one_letter_code
_entity_poly.pdbx_strand_id
1 'polypeptide(L)'
;MSLSLQPSGMKTLTEIEFADFYFDKAEKEEDLREKAEMLYEVVNLGLKALAEYFGFEEGSRSEIALRLSDILGEWVEDAWNLALSLHYYIYVEGIVDEEYINEAEKRVEEFIKNVKEAIYD
;
A
#
# COMPACT_ATOMS: atom_id res chain seq x y z
N MET A 1 16.16 -31.74 -1.72
CA MET A 1 15.88 -30.75 -2.78
C MET A 1 16.02 -29.38 -2.14
N SER A 2 17.10 -28.67 -2.45
CA SER A 2 17.29 -27.29 -2.00
C SER A 2 16.54 -26.40 -2.99
N LEU A 3 15.47 -25.75 -2.53
CA LEU A 3 14.87 -24.64 -3.26
C LEU A 3 15.74 -23.41 -2.94
N SER A 4 16.67 -23.10 -3.83
CA SER A 4 17.38 -21.83 -3.81
C SER A 4 16.42 -20.72 -4.20
N LEU A 5 15.83 -20.07 -3.20
CA LEU A 5 15.17 -18.77 -3.36
C LEU A 5 16.25 -17.69 -3.47
N GLN A 6 16.50 -17.15 -4.66
CA GLN A 6 16.97 -15.78 -4.94
C GLN A 6 16.62 -15.44 -6.41
N PRO A 7 16.23 -14.19 -6.81
CA PRO A 7 16.40 -12.90 -6.14
C PRO A 7 15.14 -11.98 -6.22
N SER A 8 14.15 -12.13 -5.34
CA SER A 8 13.03 -11.18 -5.22
C SER A 8 13.36 -10.00 -4.28
N GLY A 9 14.31 -10.17 -3.36
CA GLY A 9 14.52 -9.20 -2.28
C GLY A 9 14.93 -7.79 -2.69
N MET A 10 15.57 -7.58 -3.85
CA MET A 10 16.12 -6.26 -4.21
C MET A 10 15.04 -5.26 -4.66
N LYS A 11 13.99 -5.74 -5.35
CA LYS A 11 12.88 -4.88 -5.81
C LYS A 11 11.86 -4.64 -4.71
N THR A 12 11.58 -5.65 -3.89
CA THR A 12 10.70 -5.52 -2.71
C THR A 12 11.23 -4.46 -1.75
N LEU A 13 12.55 -4.43 -1.53
CA LEU A 13 13.21 -3.37 -0.75
C LEU A 13 12.98 -1.99 -1.39
N THR A 14 13.12 -1.87 -2.71
CA THR A 14 12.89 -0.62 -3.45
C THR A 14 11.43 -0.14 -3.36
N GLU A 15 10.45 -1.05 -3.40
CA GLU A 15 9.04 -0.69 -3.29
C GLU A 15 8.68 -0.16 -1.90
N ILE A 16 9.23 -0.78 -0.85
CA ILE A 16 9.06 -0.31 0.54
C ILE A 16 9.75 1.04 0.75
N GLU A 17 10.97 1.23 0.22
CA GLU A 17 11.68 2.52 0.26
C GLU A 17 10.89 3.64 -0.42
N PHE A 18 10.26 3.36 -1.57
CA PHE A 18 9.39 4.33 -2.23
C PHE A 18 8.11 4.58 -1.44
N ALA A 19 7.53 3.56 -0.83
CA ALA A 19 6.32 3.71 -0.02
C ALA A 19 6.61 4.61 1.20
N ASP A 20 7.74 4.43 1.87
CA ASP A 20 8.19 5.34 2.95
C ASP A 20 8.38 6.78 2.43
N PHE A 21 9.03 6.93 1.27
CA PHE A 21 9.22 8.25 0.66
C PHE A 21 7.91 8.97 0.32
N TYR A 22 6.90 8.27 -0.18
CA TYR A 22 5.60 8.85 -0.47
C TYR A 22 4.82 9.16 0.81
N PHE A 23 4.94 8.32 1.84
CA PHE A 23 4.32 8.58 3.14
C PHE A 23 4.91 9.85 3.79
N ASP A 24 6.23 9.96 3.84
CA ASP A 24 6.95 11.15 4.33
C ASP A 24 6.54 12.44 3.60
N LYS A 25 6.17 12.33 2.32
CA LYS A 25 5.67 13.47 1.53
C LYS A 25 4.23 13.78 1.87
N ALA A 26 3.37 12.76 1.99
CA ALA A 26 1.96 12.93 2.34
C ALA A 26 1.77 13.64 3.68
N GLU A 27 2.60 13.33 4.68
CA GLU A 27 2.58 14.00 6.00
C GLU A 27 2.83 15.52 5.92
N LYS A 28 3.55 15.96 4.89
CA LYS A 28 3.99 17.35 4.70
C LYS A 28 3.17 18.08 3.63
N GLU A 29 2.25 17.38 2.98
CA GLU A 29 1.47 17.92 1.87
C GLU A 29 0.26 18.70 2.41
N GLU A 30 0.12 19.93 1.93
CA GLU A 30 -0.99 20.83 2.31
C GLU A 30 -2.18 20.68 1.35
N ASP A 31 -1.96 20.28 0.10
CA ASP A 31 -3.05 19.96 -0.82
C ASP A 31 -3.64 18.59 -0.50
N LEU A 32 -4.85 18.60 0.08
CA LEU A 32 -5.55 17.40 0.51
C LEU A 32 -5.81 16.38 -0.61
N ARG A 33 -5.90 16.81 -1.89
CA ARG A 33 -6.07 15.88 -3.02
C ARG A 33 -4.75 15.20 -3.36
N GLU A 34 -3.66 15.96 -3.40
CA GLU A 34 -2.32 15.41 -3.62
C GLU A 34 -1.92 14.49 -2.46
N LYS A 35 -2.23 14.87 -1.21
CA LYS A 35 -2.05 14.03 -0.02
C LYS A 35 -2.79 12.69 -0.17
N ALA A 36 -4.06 12.71 -0.59
CA ALA A 36 -4.84 11.50 -0.80
C ALA A 36 -4.23 10.58 -1.89
N GLU A 37 -3.73 11.16 -2.98
CA GLU A 37 -3.07 10.40 -4.05
C GLU A 37 -1.74 9.79 -3.59
N MET A 38 -0.95 10.53 -2.80
CA MET A 38 0.27 9.99 -2.21
C MET A 38 -0.03 8.80 -1.28
N LEU A 39 -1.05 8.92 -0.42
CA LEU A 39 -1.49 7.83 0.46
C LEU A 39 -1.98 6.59 -0.33
N TYR A 40 -2.68 6.80 -1.45
CA TYR A 40 -3.02 5.72 -2.38
C TYR A 40 -1.77 5.02 -2.93
N GLU A 41 -0.76 5.78 -3.37
CA GLU A 41 0.48 5.21 -3.89
C GLU A 41 1.29 4.45 -2.84
N VAL A 42 1.27 4.87 -1.57
CA VAL A 42 1.86 4.10 -0.47
C VAL A 42 1.23 2.70 -0.38
N VAL A 43 -0.10 2.61 -0.41
CA VAL A 43 -0.79 1.31 -0.38
C VAL A 43 -0.48 0.48 -1.62
N ASN A 44 -0.50 1.10 -2.80
CA ASN A 44 -0.18 0.44 -4.07
C ASN A 44 1.24 -0.17 -4.07
N LEU A 45 2.23 0.57 -3.54
CA LEU A 45 3.61 0.09 -3.41
C LEU A 45 3.73 -1.03 -2.37
N GLY A 46 3.06 -0.91 -1.23
CA GLY A 46 3.05 -1.99 -0.23
C GLY A 46 2.40 -3.27 -0.76
N LEU A 47 1.31 -3.17 -1.53
CA LEU A 47 0.71 -4.32 -2.22
C LEU A 47 1.65 -4.95 -3.24
N LYS A 48 2.43 -4.15 -4.00
CA LYS A 48 3.44 -4.68 -4.92
C LYS A 48 4.54 -5.43 -4.17
N ALA A 49 5.02 -4.87 -3.06
CA ALA A 49 6.05 -5.48 -2.23
C ALA A 49 5.59 -6.84 -1.68
N LEU A 50 4.37 -6.91 -1.14
CA LEU A 50 3.77 -8.17 -0.70
C LEU A 50 3.58 -9.14 -1.85
N ALA A 51 3.05 -8.68 -2.98
CA ALA A 51 2.82 -9.50 -4.15
C ALA A 51 4.12 -10.13 -4.66
N GLU A 52 5.21 -9.36 -4.74
CA GLU A 52 6.51 -9.89 -5.12
C GLU A 52 7.03 -10.90 -4.09
N TYR A 53 6.96 -10.57 -2.79
CA TYR A 53 7.41 -11.45 -1.72
C TYR A 53 6.70 -12.81 -1.74
N PHE A 54 5.37 -12.82 -1.94
CA PHE A 54 4.57 -14.04 -2.00
C PHE A 54 4.50 -14.69 -3.40
N GLY A 55 5.09 -14.08 -4.42
CA GLY A 55 5.18 -14.64 -5.79
C GLY A 55 3.92 -14.47 -6.64
N PHE A 56 3.17 -13.39 -6.45
CA PHE A 56 1.94 -13.04 -7.17
C PHE A 56 2.10 -11.80 -8.07
N GLU A 57 2.97 -11.84 -9.07
CA GLU A 57 3.24 -10.66 -9.92
C GLU A 57 2.18 -10.37 -11.00
N GLU A 58 1.26 -11.32 -11.25
CA GLU A 58 0.24 -11.21 -12.29
C GLU A 58 -1.16 -10.94 -11.73
N GLY A 59 -1.84 -9.95 -12.32
CA GLY A 59 -3.22 -9.59 -12.01
C GLY A 59 -3.42 -8.09 -11.80
N SER A 60 -4.69 -7.70 -11.70
CA SER A 60 -5.07 -6.37 -11.20
C SER A 60 -4.74 -6.25 -9.71
N ARG A 61 -4.58 -5.02 -9.23
CA ARG A 61 -4.34 -4.74 -7.82
C ARG A 61 -5.46 -5.25 -6.90
N SER A 62 -6.71 -5.21 -7.35
CA SER A 62 -7.83 -5.82 -6.60
C SER A 62 -7.73 -7.34 -6.51
N GLU A 63 -7.33 -8.03 -7.58
CA GLU A 63 -7.12 -9.49 -7.53
C GLU A 63 -5.94 -9.86 -6.62
N ILE A 64 -4.87 -9.05 -6.65
CA ILE A 64 -3.71 -9.22 -5.77
C ILE A 64 -4.10 -9.01 -4.31
N ALA A 65 -4.82 -7.92 -4.00
CA ALA A 65 -5.28 -7.62 -2.65
C ALA A 65 -6.15 -8.75 -2.08
N LEU A 66 -7.08 -9.29 -2.88
CA LEU A 66 -7.92 -10.41 -2.47
C LEU A 66 -7.10 -11.67 -2.15
N ARG A 67 -6.16 -12.04 -3.03
CA ARG A 67 -5.30 -13.21 -2.81
C ARG A 67 -4.39 -13.05 -1.59
N LEU A 68 -3.87 -11.85 -1.36
CA LEU A 68 -3.05 -11.55 -0.20
C LEU A 68 -3.90 -11.54 1.08
N SER A 69 -5.16 -11.09 1.02
CA SER A 69 -6.12 -11.15 2.13
C SER A 69 -6.36 -12.59 2.61
N ASP A 70 -6.46 -13.54 1.68
CA ASP A 70 -6.58 -14.98 2.02
C ASP A 70 -5.38 -15.52 2.83
N ILE A 71 -4.21 -14.88 2.73
CA ILE A 71 -2.94 -15.33 3.34
C ILE A 71 -2.64 -14.55 4.62
N LEU A 72 -2.79 -13.23 4.56
CA LEU A 72 -2.34 -12.30 5.58
C LEU A 72 -3.49 -11.79 6.46
N GLY A 73 -4.74 -11.98 6.02
CA GLY A 73 -5.95 -11.51 6.68
C GLY A 73 -6.52 -10.22 6.07
N GLU A 74 -7.69 -9.85 6.56
CA GLU A 74 -8.57 -8.80 6.00
C GLU A 74 -7.92 -7.41 5.92
N TRP A 75 -6.89 -7.13 6.71
CA TRP A 75 -6.20 -5.83 6.73
C TRP A 75 -5.64 -5.43 5.35
N VAL A 76 -5.31 -6.40 4.49
CA VAL A 76 -4.82 -6.12 3.13
C VAL A 76 -5.95 -5.59 2.25
N GLU A 77 -7.11 -6.24 2.28
CA GLU A 77 -8.28 -5.83 1.51
C GLU A 77 -8.85 -4.51 2.04
N ASP A 78 -8.87 -4.32 3.36
CA ASP A 78 -9.30 -3.08 3.99
C ASP A 78 -8.43 -1.89 3.58
N ALA A 79 -7.10 -2.07 3.55
CA ALA A 79 -6.17 -1.04 3.08
C ALA A 79 -6.37 -0.73 1.60
N TRP A 80 -6.60 -1.75 0.77
CA TRP A 80 -6.87 -1.54 -0.65
C TRP A 80 -8.19 -0.79 -0.89
N ASN A 81 -9.25 -1.14 -0.18
CA ASN A 81 -10.54 -0.44 -0.26
C ASN A 81 -10.42 1.02 0.19
N LEU A 82 -9.64 1.28 1.26
CA LEU A 82 -9.31 2.64 1.69
C LEU A 82 -8.58 3.41 0.58
N ALA A 83 -7.56 2.81 -0.03
CA ALA A 83 -6.79 3.43 -1.10
C ALA A 83 -7.65 3.76 -2.33
N LEU A 84 -8.54 2.85 -2.74
CA LEU A 84 -9.51 3.12 -3.80
C LEU A 84 -10.43 4.30 -3.46
N SER A 85 -10.86 4.40 -2.20
CA SER A 85 -11.67 5.53 -1.76
C SER A 85 -10.91 6.85 -1.83
N LEU A 86 -9.63 6.87 -1.43
CA LEU A 86 -8.77 8.06 -1.52
C LEU A 86 -8.62 8.49 -2.99
N HIS A 87 -8.27 7.55 -3.86
CA HIS A 87 -8.03 7.82 -5.28
C HIS A 87 -9.29 8.31 -6.00
N TYR A 88 -10.40 7.56 -5.90
CA TYR A 88 -11.59 7.89 -6.69
C TYR A 88 -12.38 9.05 -6.11
N TYR A 89 -12.72 9.04 -4.81
CA TYR A 89 -13.58 10.08 -4.25
C TYR A 89 -12.85 11.40 -4.02
N ILE A 90 -11.60 11.35 -3.53
CA ILE A 90 -10.88 12.57 -3.16
C ILE A 90 -10.05 13.08 -4.33
N TYR A 91 -9.16 12.26 -4.86
CA TYR A 91 -8.26 12.70 -5.92
C TYR A 91 -9.00 12.94 -7.24
N VAL A 92 -9.76 11.96 -7.75
CA VAL A 92 -10.44 12.07 -9.05
C VAL A 92 -11.68 12.96 -8.97
N GLU A 93 -12.61 12.69 -8.06
CA GLU A 93 -13.88 13.43 -7.97
C GLU A 93 -13.77 14.77 -7.23
N GLY A 94 -12.73 14.98 -6.42
CA GLY A 94 -12.52 16.23 -5.70
C GLY A 94 -13.43 16.40 -4.47
N ILE A 95 -14.01 15.32 -3.95
CA ILE A 95 -14.82 15.34 -2.73
C ILE A 95 -13.86 15.29 -1.54
N VAL A 96 -13.48 16.46 -1.05
CA VAL A 96 -12.47 16.59 0.02
C VAL A 96 -13.11 16.53 1.40
N ASP A 97 -12.63 15.62 2.24
CA ASP A 97 -12.95 15.49 3.65
C ASP A 97 -11.64 15.32 4.45
N GLU A 98 -11.23 16.38 5.15
CA GLU A 98 -9.97 16.44 5.87
C GLU A 98 -9.91 15.45 7.05
N GLU A 99 -11.03 15.24 7.75
CA GLU A 99 -11.09 14.30 8.88
C GLU A 99 -10.87 12.87 8.39
N TYR A 100 -11.54 12.53 7.28
CA TYR A 100 -11.37 11.23 6.64
C TYR A 100 -9.93 11.01 6.15
N ILE A 101 -9.30 12.03 5.53
CA ILE A 101 -7.90 11.93 5.06
C ILE A 101 -6.93 11.72 6.21
N ASN A 102 -7.09 12.46 7.31
CA ASN A 102 -6.24 12.32 8.49
C ASN A 102 -6.40 10.95 9.17
N GLU A 103 -7.59 10.36 9.11
CA GLU A 103 -7.78 8.99 9.59
C GLU A 103 -7.19 7.96 8.61
N ALA A 104 -7.33 8.18 7.32
CA ALA A 104 -6.74 7.33 6.29
C ALA A 104 -5.21 7.29 6.40
N GLU A 105 -4.57 8.42 6.68
CA GLU A 105 -3.12 8.52 6.90
C GLU A 105 -2.63 7.57 8.00
N LYS A 106 -3.28 7.55 9.17
CA LYS A 106 -2.93 6.64 10.27
C LYS A 106 -3.09 5.18 9.88
N ARG A 107 -4.16 4.86 9.13
CA ARG A 107 -4.41 3.48 8.66
C ARG A 107 -3.40 3.05 7.61
N VAL A 108 -2.92 3.97 6.78
CA VAL A 108 -1.85 3.73 5.81
C VAL A 108 -0.50 3.54 6.52
N GLU A 109 -0.23 4.30 7.59
CA GLU A 109 0.93 4.09 8.46
C GLU A 109 0.94 2.67 9.06
N GLU A 110 -0.20 2.24 9.61
CA GLU A 110 -0.35 0.89 10.15
C GLU A 110 -0.20 -0.17 9.06
N PHE A 111 -0.77 0.06 7.88
CA PHE A 111 -0.62 -0.83 6.73
C PHE A 111 0.85 -1.02 6.34
N ILE A 112 1.63 0.05 6.18
CA ILE A 112 3.04 -0.09 5.77
C ILE A 112 3.89 -0.76 6.85
N LYS A 113 3.56 -0.54 8.13
CA LYS A 113 4.18 -1.27 9.24
C LYS A 113 3.90 -2.77 9.13
N ASN A 114 2.66 -3.16 8.90
CA ASN A 114 2.27 -4.57 8.73
C ASN A 114 2.92 -5.21 7.50
N VAL A 115 3.06 -4.46 6.40
CA VAL A 115 3.80 -4.91 5.20
C VAL A 115 5.25 -5.24 5.54
N LYS A 116 5.92 -4.36 6.29
CA LYS A 116 7.32 -4.54 6.72
C LYS A 116 7.46 -5.75 7.63
N GLU A 117 6.56 -5.91 8.61
CA GLU A 117 6.54 -7.09 9.50
C GLU A 117 6.35 -8.38 8.68
N ALA A 118 5.41 -8.41 7.73
CA ALA A 118 5.17 -9.59 6.90
C ALA A 118 6.35 -10.01 5.99
N ILE A 119 7.23 -9.07 5.63
CA ILE A 119 8.35 -9.31 4.70
C ILE A 119 9.67 -9.57 5.43
N TYR A 120 9.90 -8.92 6.58
CA TYR A 120 11.18 -8.93 7.27
C TYR A 120 11.26 -9.79 8.54
N ASP A 121 10.13 -10.19 9.14
CA ASP A 121 10.10 -11.17 10.25
C ASP A 121 10.14 -12.64 9.76
#